data_AF-A0A1Y4Q3M4-F1
#
_entry.id   AF-A0A1Y4Q3M4-F1
#
_cell.length_a   1.000
_cell.length_b   1.000
_cell.length_c   1.000
_cell.angle_alpha   90.00
_cell.angle_beta   90.00
_cell.angle_gamma   90.00
#
_symmetry.space_group_name_H-M   'P 1'
#
loop_
_entity.id
_entity.type
_entity.pdbx_description
1 polymer ?
#
loop_
_entity_poly.entity_id
_entity_poly.type
_entity_poly.pdbx_seq_one_letter_code
_entity_poly.pdbx_strand_id
1 'polypeptide(L)'
;MKKYLVAALVACLGILSVNAQVDKTIEVSQCEANNKLTVEGQTLISTSYGNLVFPENDYTNYTGINFEATNFEKLDENATNAICSLKIEYTQDGETVKVSMGFYTQGKKKVQFSAFKDEKAGKIAIDPSSITKVSIGMGKNKKVDINNIVLVAKK
;
A
#
# COMPACT_ATOMS: atom_id res chain seq x y z
N MET A 1 12.67 -50.84 -46.81
CA MET A 1 12.54 -50.06 -45.55
C MET A 1 13.47 -48.84 -45.61
N LYS A 2 12.92 -47.65 -45.79
CA LYS A 2 13.59 -46.37 -45.53
C LYS A 2 12.57 -45.43 -44.90
N LYS A 3 12.91 -44.94 -43.70
CA LYS A 3 12.13 -44.08 -42.81
C LYS A 3 12.47 -42.63 -43.13
N TYR A 4 11.50 -41.76 -43.40
CA TYR A 4 11.62 -40.29 -43.23
C TYR A 4 10.21 -39.75 -42.93
N LEU A 5 9.91 -39.58 -41.64
CA LEU A 5 9.97 -38.32 -40.88
C LEU A 5 8.74 -37.44 -41.13
N VAL A 6 7.76 -37.65 -40.24
CA VAL A 6 6.61 -36.79 -39.98
C VAL A 6 7.13 -35.45 -39.45
N ALA A 7 6.81 -34.35 -40.13
CA ALA A 7 6.98 -33.01 -39.59
C ALA A 7 5.57 -32.41 -39.38
N ALA A 8 4.99 -32.68 -38.21
CA ALA A 8 3.83 -31.94 -37.73
C ALA A 8 4.35 -30.60 -37.20
N LEU A 9 4.18 -29.53 -37.97
CA LEU A 9 4.42 -28.17 -37.51
C LEU A 9 3.24 -27.76 -36.61
N VAL A 10 3.34 -28.06 -35.32
CA VAL A 10 2.49 -27.44 -34.30
C VAL A 10 2.99 -26.01 -34.15
N ALA A 11 2.32 -25.07 -34.82
CA ALA A 11 2.45 -23.67 -34.49
C ALA A 11 1.91 -23.49 -33.08
N CYS A 12 2.80 -23.46 -32.09
CA CYS A 12 2.50 -22.91 -30.78
C CYS A 12 2.11 -21.44 -31.01
N LEU A 13 0.81 -21.17 -31.13
CA LEU A 13 0.27 -19.87 -30.74
C LEU A 13 0.75 -19.66 -29.30
N GLY A 14 1.82 -18.89 -29.15
CA GLY A 14 2.25 -18.37 -27.88
C GLY A 14 1.09 -17.57 -27.33
N ILE A 15 0.31 -18.19 -26.46
CA ILE A 15 -0.63 -17.49 -25.60
C ILE A 15 0.29 -16.65 -24.71
N LEU A 16 0.56 -15.41 -25.13
CA LEU A 16 0.92 -14.36 -24.19
C LEU A 16 -0.35 -14.12 -23.37
N SER A 17 -0.65 -15.03 -22.46
CA SER A 17 -1.48 -14.73 -21.31
C SER A 17 -0.66 -13.74 -20.49
N VAL A 18 -0.77 -12.46 -20.87
CA VAL A 18 -0.55 -11.36 -19.94
C VAL A 18 -1.55 -11.63 -18.81
N ASN A 19 -1.09 -12.27 -17.75
CA ASN A 19 -1.90 -12.43 -16.55
C ASN A 19 -2.15 -11.01 -16.04
N ALA A 20 -3.30 -10.43 -16.37
CA ALA A 20 -3.72 -9.17 -15.79
C ALA A 20 -3.76 -9.38 -14.27
N GLN A 21 -2.80 -8.77 -13.56
CA GLN A 21 -2.79 -8.80 -12.11
C GLN A 21 -4.09 -8.13 -11.64
N VAL A 22 -4.79 -8.76 -10.70
CA VAL A 22 -6.03 -8.21 -10.14
C VAL A 22 -5.68 -7.37 -8.91
N ASP A 23 -6.49 -6.33 -8.64
CA ASP A 23 -6.43 -5.56 -7.40
C ASP A 23 -6.42 -6.49 -6.18
N LYS A 24 -5.56 -6.20 -5.20
CA LYS A 24 -5.42 -7.00 -3.99
C LYS A 24 -5.97 -6.25 -2.79
N THR A 25 -6.97 -6.81 -2.14
CA THR A 25 -7.49 -6.29 -0.87
C THR A 25 -6.58 -6.71 0.28
N ILE A 26 -6.32 -5.80 1.21
CA ILE A 26 -5.64 -6.05 2.48
C ILE A 26 -6.66 -5.82 3.59
N GLU A 27 -6.92 -6.83 4.41
CA GLU A 27 -7.78 -6.66 5.57
C GLU A 27 -6.98 -6.11 6.75
N VAL A 28 -7.58 -5.22 7.56
CA VAL A 28 -6.93 -4.67 8.76
C VAL A 28 -6.50 -5.78 9.73
N SER A 29 -7.25 -6.88 9.79
CA SER A 29 -6.93 -8.10 10.57
C SER A 29 -5.64 -8.80 10.15
N GLN A 30 -5.16 -8.58 8.91
CA GLN A 30 -3.92 -9.14 8.40
C GLN A 30 -2.71 -8.26 8.71
N CYS A 31 -2.95 -7.01 9.09
CA CYS A 31 -1.91 -6.04 9.37
C CYS A 31 -1.37 -6.19 10.80
N GLU A 32 -0.12 -5.78 10.99
CA GLU A 32 0.51 -5.74 12.31
C GLU A 32 0.40 -4.33 12.92
N ALA A 33 -0.13 -4.26 14.14
CA ALA A 33 -0.18 -3.03 14.90
C ALA A 33 1.12 -2.83 15.68
N ASN A 34 1.84 -1.74 15.38
CA ASN A 34 3.12 -1.42 15.99
C ASN A 34 3.07 -0.08 16.74
N ASN A 35 3.97 0.07 17.73
CA ASN A 35 4.16 1.29 18.54
C ASN A 35 2.88 1.78 19.25
N LYS A 36 2.33 0.98 20.17
CA LYS A 36 1.14 1.36 20.98
C LYS A 36 -0.08 1.77 20.14
N LEU A 37 -0.19 1.23 18.92
CA LEU A 37 -1.42 1.27 18.15
C LEU A 37 -2.31 0.13 18.63
N THR A 38 -3.54 0.46 19.03
CA THR A 38 -4.58 -0.53 19.28
C THR A 38 -5.46 -0.63 18.05
N VAL A 39 -5.85 -1.85 17.67
CA VAL A 39 -6.70 -2.14 16.53
C VAL A 39 -7.94 -2.88 17.00
N GLU A 40 -9.11 -2.29 16.76
CA GLU A 40 -10.42 -2.84 17.11
C GLU A 40 -11.27 -2.95 15.85
N GLY A 41 -11.24 -4.13 15.22
CA GLY A 41 -11.83 -4.32 13.89
C GLY A 41 -11.12 -3.47 12.85
N GLN A 42 -11.79 -2.44 12.34
CA GLN A 42 -11.23 -1.47 11.38
C GLN A 42 -10.74 -0.19 12.06
N THR A 43 -11.02 -0.04 13.35
CA THR A 43 -10.69 1.14 14.15
C THR A 43 -9.23 1.09 14.56
N LEU A 44 -8.49 2.14 14.23
CA LEU A 44 -7.14 2.39 14.72
C LEU A 44 -7.20 3.43 15.83
N ILE A 45 -6.71 3.07 17.03
CA ILE A 45 -6.67 3.93 18.21
C ILE A 45 -5.21 4.12 18.62
N SER A 46 -4.75 5.38 18.61
CA SER A 46 -3.38 5.73 18.96
C SER A 46 -3.36 6.74 20.10
N THR A 47 -2.84 6.35 21.25
CA THR A 47 -2.55 7.25 22.38
C THR A 47 -1.14 7.86 22.27
N SER A 48 -0.32 7.39 21.34
CA SER A 48 1.01 7.92 21.06
C SER A 48 1.30 7.97 19.56
N TYR A 49 2.37 7.39 19.04
CA TYR A 49 2.56 7.28 17.59
C TYR A 49 2.54 5.83 17.20
N GLY A 50 1.62 5.44 16.31
CA GLY A 50 1.41 4.06 15.92
C GLY A 50 1.55 3.84 14.43
N ASN A 51 1.81 2.60 14.01
CA ASN A 51 1.72 2.22 12.61
C ASN A 51 0.92 0.92 12.47
N LEU A 52 -0.01 0.89 11.50
CA LEU A 52 -0.61 -0.34 11.02
C LEU A 52 0.21 -0.81 9.81
N VAL A 53 1.10 -1.77 10.03
CA VAL A 53 2.02 -2.29 9.02
C VAL A 53 1.31 -3.36 8.18
N PHE A 54 1.36 -3.20 6.86
CA PHE A 54 0.72 -4.15 5.94
C PHE A 54 1.52 -5.46 5.90
N PRO A 55 0.87 -6.60 5.55
CA PRO A 55 1.59 -7.83 5.25
C PRO A 55 2.68 -7.60 4.21
N GLU A 56 3.78 -8.35 4.34
CA GLU A 56 4.82 -8.38 3.32
C GLU A 56 4.21 -8.75 1.96
N ASN A 57 4.65 -8.04 0.92
CA ASN A 57 4.08 -8.20 -0.41
C ASN A 57 5.08 -7.78 -1.48
N ASP A 58 4.98 -8.41 -2.64
CA ASP A 58 5.66 -7.94 -3.84
C ASP A 58 4.84 -6.81 -4.47
N TYR A 59 5.37 -5.59 -4.43
CA TYR A 59 4.68 -4.41 -4.94
C TYR A 59 4.90 -4.18 -6.45
N THR A 60 5.76 -4.99 -7.10
CA THR A 60 6.20 -4.80 -8.50
C THR A 60 5.04 -4.60 -9.48
N ASN A 61 3.94 -5.34 -9.30
CA ASN A 61 2.79 -5.30 -10.21
C ASN A 61 1.67 -4.36 -9.80
N TYR A 62 1.91 -3.46 -8.84
CA TYR A 62 0.93 -2.48 -8.39
C TYR A 62 1.35 -1.05 -8.77
N THR A 63 0.35 -0.20 -8.98
CA THR A 63 0.52 1.22 -9.35
C THR A 63 0.30 2.16 -8.17
N GLY A 64 -0.30 1.66 -7.09
CA GLY A 64 -0.67 2.48 -5.96
C GLY A 64 -1.53 1.76 -4.93
N ILE A 65 -2.04 2.54 -3.98
CA ILE A 65 -2.84 2.06 -2.85
C ILE A 65 -4.05 2.97 -2.69
N ASN A 66 -5.21 2.35 -2.59
CA ASN A 66 -6.44 3.00 -2.18
C ASN A 66 -6.82 2.54 -0.77
N PHE A 67 -7.44 3.42 0.00
CA PHE A 67 -8.09 3.08 1.26
C PHE A 67 -9.12 4.14 1.60
N GLU A 68 -9.91 3.92 2.64
CA GLU A 68 -10.93 4.86 3.11
C GLU A 68 -10.75 5.13 4.60
N ALA A 69 -10.60 6.41 4.96
CA ALA A 69 -10.46 6.85 6.33
C ALA A 69 -11.76 7.51 6.80
N THR A 70 -12.39 6.98 7.84
CA THR A 70 -13.69 7.47 8.34
C THR A 70 -13.71 7.52 9.86
N ASN A 71 -14.76 8.10 10.44
CA ASN A 71 -14.96 8.21 11.89
C ASN A 71 -13.73 8.75 12.63
N PHE A 72 -13.06 9.74 12.05
CA PHE A 72 -11.91 10.40 12.67
C PHE A 72 -12.35 11.17 13.91
N GLU A 73 -11.66 10.92 15.02
CA GLU A 73 -11.85 11.58 16.28
C GLU A 73 -10.51 11.93 16.92
N LYS A 74 -10.43 13.13 17.48
CA LYS A 74 -9.35 13.50 18.39
C LYS A 74 -9.73 13.07 19.80
N LEU A 75 -8.86 12.30 20.43
CA LEU A 75 -9.02 11.88 21.83
C LEU A 75 -8.47 12.94 22.81
N ASP A 76 -7.82 13.98 22.28
CA ASP A 76 -7.25 15.12 22.99
C ASP A 76 -7.38 16.36 22.09
N GLU A 77 -7.80 17.49 22.66
CA GLU A 77 -8.00 18.74 21.93
C GLU A 77 -6.74 19.24 21.19
N ASN A 78 -5.56 18.93 21.74
CA ASN A 78 -4.26 19.31 21.21
C ASN A 78 -3.75 18.35 20.12
N ALA A 79 -4.46 17.23 19.85
CA ALA A 79 -4.10 16.32 18.78
C ALA A 79 -4.14 17.04 17.42
N THR A 80 -3.21 16.72 16.53
CA THR A 80 -3.14 17.39 15.21
C THR A 80 -4.34 17.01 14.32
N ASN A 81 -4.69 17.85 13.36
CA ASN A 81 -5.81 17.59 12.42
C ASN A 81 -5.48 16.54 11.34
N ALA A 82 -4.23 16.09 11.23
CA ALA A 82 -3.88 14.99 10.33
C ALA A 82 -4.59 13.71 10.82
N ILE A 83 -5.38 13.10 9.95
CA ILE A 83 -6.18 11.91 10.28
C ILE A 83 -5.27 10.69 10.38
N CYS A 84 -4.49 10.46 9.32
CA CYS A 84 -3.48 9.42 9.24
C CYS A 84 -2.45 9.80 8.16
N SER A 85 -1.45 8.95 7.95
CA SER A 85 -0.52 9.04 6.83
C SER A 85 -0.37 7.68 6.16
N LEU A 86 -0.11 7.65 4.86
CA LEU A 86 0.44 6.47 4.21
C LEU A 86 1.95 6.60 4.21
N LYS A 87 2.65 5.61 4.78
CA LYS A 87 4.11 5.56 4.88
C LYS A 87 4.64 4.44 4.02
N ILE A 88 5.69 4.73 3.27
CA ILE A 88 6.37 3.77 2.41
C ILE A 88 7.86 3.78 2.75
N GLU A 89 8.42 2.60 2.98
CA GLU A 89 9.86 2.37 2.99
C GLU A 89 10.23 1.66 1.69
N TYR A 90 11.26 2.14 1.01
CA TYR A 90 11.74 1.58 -0.24
C TYR A 90 13.26 1.70 -0.35
N THR A 91 13.87 0.88 -1.20
CA THR A 91 15.32 0.94 -1.44
C THR A 91 15.64 1.85 -2.62
N GLN A 92 16.59 2.75 -2.44
CA GLN A 92 17.13 3.60 -3.49
C GLN A 92 18.64 3.71 -3.31
N ASP A 93 19.41 3.44 -4.37
CA ASP A 93 20.88 3.49 -4.34
C ASP A 93 21.52 2.65 -3.21
N GLY A 94 20.87 1.54 -2.84
CA GLY A 94 21.30 0.64 -1.76
C GLY A 94 20.89 1.09 -0.35
N GLU A 95 20.26 2.25 -0.20
CA GLU A 95 19.81 2.79 1.08
C GLU A 95 18.30 2.64 1.28
N THR A 96 17.87 2.58 2.54
CA THR A 96 16.44 2.62 2.89
C THR A 96 15.96 4.07 2.94
N VAL A 97 15.05 4.41 2.04
CA VAL A 97 14.36 5.71 2.02
C VAL A 97 12.98 5.55 2.65
N LYS A 98 12.57 6.53 3.46
CA LYS A 98 11.27 6.55 4.14
C LYS A 98 10.50 7.81 3.78
N VAL A 99 9.29 7.63 3.27
CA VAL A 99 8.43 8.73 2.82
C VAL A 99 7.04 8.61 3.44
N SER A 100 6.37 9.74 3.60
CA SER A 100 5.09 9.87 4.29
C SER A 100 4.18 10.84 3.55
N MET A 101 2.94 10.43 3.33
CA MET A 101 1.87 11.28 2.80
C MET A 101 0.78 11.43 3.87
N GLY A 102 0.64 12.64 4.42
CA GLY A 102 -0.41 12.96 5.39
C GLY A 102 -1.78 13.18 4.74
N PHE A 103 -2.85 12.73 5.41
CA PHE A 103 -4.23 12.95 5.02
C PHE A 103 -4.97 13.74 6.09
N TYR A 104 -5.65 14.82 5.69
CA TYR A 104 -6.32 15.76 6.60
C TYR A 104 -7.84 15.77 6.45
N THR A 105 -8.37 14.91 5.58
CA THR A 105 -9.80 14.81 5.30
C THR A 105 -10.24 13.35 5.37
N GLN A 106 -11.50 13.11 5.72
CA GLN A 106 -12.09 11.76 5.71
C GLN A 106 -12.44 11.32 4.27
N GLY A 107 -12.91 10.09 4.11
CA GLY A 107 -13.32 9.48 2.85
C GLY A 107 -12.21 8.76 2.09
N LYS A 108 -12.49 8.45 0.83
CA LYS A 108 -11.62 7.67 -0.06
C LYS A 108 -10.30 8.39 -0.36
N LYS A 109 -9.20 7.67 -0.21
CA LYS A 109 -7.83 8.08 -0.52
C LYS A 109 -7.31 7.22 -1.65
N LYS A 110 -6.70 7.87 -2.64
CA LYS A 110 -6.08 7.24 -3.80
C LYS A 110 -4.65 7.72 -3.88
N VAL A 111 -3.70 6.81 -3.78
CA VAL A 111 -2.28 7.10 -3.84
C VAL A 111 -1.69 6.38 -5.03
N GLN A 112 -0.94 7.10 -5.86
CA GLN A 112 -0.17 6.53 -6.96
C GLN A 112 1.31 6.57 -6.60
N PHE A 113 2.02 5.47 -6.80
CA PHE A 113 3.45 5.39 -6.49
C PHE A 113 4.28 6.32 -7.39
N SER A 114 3.89 6.49 -8.66
CA SER A 114 4.55 7.40 -9.61
C SER A 114 4.34 8.90 -9.31
N ALA A 115 3.48 9.22 -8.36
CA ALA A 115 3.09 10.59 -8.02
C ALA A 115 2.90 10.75 -6.49
N PHE A 116 3.70 10.05 -5.70
CA PHE A 116 3.62 10.08 -4.25
C PHE A 116 3.98 11.49 -3.76
N LYS A 117 3.08 12.11 -3.01
CA LYS A 117 3.23 13.44 -2.40
C LYS A 117 3.81 13.29 -1.00
N ASP A 118 5.12 13.18 -0.91
CA ASP A 118 5.83 13.17 0.36
C ASP A 118 5.70 14.54 1.06
N GLU A 119 5.55 14.53 2.38
CA GLU A 119 5.39 15.72 3.21
C GLU A 119 6.62 16.65 3.20
N LYS A 120 7.82 16.13 2.92
CA LYS A 120 9.07 16.89 2.93
C LYS A 120 9.62 17.17 1.53
N ALA A 121 9.64 16.16 0.67
CA ALA A 121 10.22 16.22 -0.66
C ALA A 121 9.21 16.66 -1.75
N GLY A 122 7.92 16.76 -1.42
CA GLY A 122 6.88 17.05 -2.39
C GLY A 122 6.57 15.83 -3.27
N LYS A 123 6.29 16.05 -4.55
CA LYS A 123 5.92 14.97 -5.47
C LYS A 123 7.16 14.19 -5.90
N ILE A 124 7.19 12.90 -5.59
CA ILE A 124 8.22 11.93 -5.98
C ILE A 124 7.60 10.75 -6.73
N ALA A 125 8.43 10.00 -7.46
CA ALA A 125 8.06 8.73 -8.04
C ALA A 125 8.78 7.61 -7.28
N ILE A 126 8.04 6.59 -6.87
CA ILE A 126 8.56 5.41 -6.18
C ILE A 126 8.46 4.24 -7.15
N ASP A 127 9.57 3.54 -7.37
CA ASP A 127 9.56 2.27 -8.09
C ASP A 127 8.89 1.19 -7.22
N PRO A 128 7.76 0.60 -7.65
CA PRO A 128 7.06 -0.37 -6.81
C PRO A 128 7.90 -1.61 -6.47
N SER A 129 8.82 -2.04 -7.34
CA SER A 129 9.70 -3.19 -7.05
C SER A 129 10.68 -2.94 -5.91
N SER A 130 10.95 -1.67 -5.56
CA SER A 130 11.86 -1.36 -4.46
C SER A 130 11.17 -1.14 -3.12
N ILE A 131 9.83 -1.19 -3.08
CA ILE A 131 9.05 -1.03 -1.84
C ILE A 131 9.27 -2.25 -0.95
N THR A 132 9.74 -2.00 0.26
CA THR A 132 10.00 -3.03 1.28
C THR A 132 8.99 -3.00 2.41
N LYS A 133 8.32 -1.87 2.64
CA LYS A 133 7.29 -1.74 3.67
C LYS A 133 6.25 -0.70 3.32
N VAL A 134 5.00 -1.01 3.64
CA VAL A 134 3.90 -0.05 3.62
C VAL A 134 3.19 -0.07 4.95
N SER A 135 2.79 1.09 5.46
CA SER A 135 1.98 1.18 6.66
C SER A 135 1.08 2.41 6.67
N ILE A 136 0.00 2.36 7.46
CA ILE A 136 -0.77 3.54 7.84
C ILE A 136 -0.22 4.07 9.15
N GLY A 137 0.30 5.30 9.14
CA GLY A 137 0.81 5.98 10.32
C GLY A 137 -0.26 6.78 11.05
N MET A 138 -0.29 6.64 12.38
CA MET A 138 -1.20 7.35 13.28
C MET A 138 -0.44 8.31 14.19
N GLY A 139 -1.01 9.51 14.36
CA GLY A 139 -0.54 10.50 15.33
C GLY A 139 -1.05 10.23 16.76
N LYS A 140 -0.60 11.06 17.70
CA LYS A 140 -1.01 11.02 19.12
C LYS A 140 -2.47 11.36 19.31
N ASN A 141 -3.09 10.64 20.25
CA ASN A 141 -4.43 10.85 20.78
C ASN A 141 -5.50 10.94 19.69
N LYS A 142 -5.59 9.91 18.85
CA LYS A 142 -6.49 9.85 17.71
C LYS A 142 -7.14 8.50 17.56
N LYS A 143 -8.32 8.52 16.97
CA LYS A 143 -9.06 7.36 16.49
C LYS A 143 -9.47 7.59 15.03
N VAL A 144 -9.38 6.55 14.20
CA VAL A 144 -9.89 6.57 12.83
C VAL A 144 -10.20 5.14 12.38
N ASP A 145 -11.24 4.98 11.57
CA ASP A 145 -11.52 3.71 10.91
C ASP A 145 -10.83 3.68 9.55
N ILE A 146 -10.03 2.63 9.31
CA ILE A 146 -9.40 2.36 8.02
C ILE A 146 -10.10 1.18 7.36
N ASN A 147 -10.68 1.44 6.19
CA ASN A 147 -11.49 0.49 5.44
C ASN A 147 -10.93 0.34 4.02
N ASN A 148 -11.33 -0.72 3.31
CA ASN A 148 -11.14 -0.88 1.87
C ASN A 148 -9.68 -0.65 1.39
N ILE A 149 -8.70 -1.18 2.12
CA ILE A 149 -7.29 -1.09 1.70
C ILE A 149 -7.12 -1.99 0.48
N VAL A 150 -6.75 -1.38 -0.65
CA VAL A 150 -6.61 -2.06 -1.94
C VAL A 150 -5.30 -1.64 -2.60
N LEU A 151 -4.45 -2.62 -2.90
CA LEU A 151 -3.35 -2.44 -3.83
C LEU A 151 -3.89 -2.49 -5.25
N VAL A 152 -3.63 -1.43 -6.02
CA VAL A 152 -4.20 -1.24 -7.35
C VAL A 152 -3.25 -1.84 -8.38
N ALA A 153 -3.69 -2.87 -9.10
CA ALA A 153 -2.85 -3.59 -10.05
C ALA A 153 -2.54 -2.77 -11.31
N LYS A 154 -1.41 -3.08 -11.95
CA LYS A 154 -1.11 -2.63 -13.32
C LYS A 154 -2.11 -3.29 -14.27
N LYS A 155 -2.72 -2.49 -15.14
CA LYS A 155 -3.65 -2.94 -16.19
C LYS A 155 -2.93 -3.13 -17.51
#